data_AF-A0AAU7Y507-F1
#
_entry.id   AF-A0AAU7Y507-F1
#
_cell.length_a   1.000
_cell.length_b   1.000
_cell.length_c   1.000
_cell.angle_alpha   90.00
_cell.angle_beta   90.00
_cell.angle_gamma   90.00
#
_symmetry.space_group_name_H-M   'P 1'
#
loop_
_entity.id
_entity.type
_entity.pdbx_description
1 polymer ?
#
loop_
_entity_poly.entity_id
_entity_poly.type
_entity_poly.pdbx_seq_one_letter_code
_entity_poly.pdbx_strand_id
1 'polypeptide(L)'
;MSDARYKIVFEGELMPGAALETVKENLAKLFKSDASKIDSLFGGRPVALKRDLEEVEADKYLAALQRAGAQVRKEQDLAAGFSLVETEDHPNPETLAAVESEQDTGTMTCPKCGHEQAKSGECQACGIIIEKFLARQAQLAEAAPAVASSAVAPGASPYATPQAQVGEALPQYCELRPFGITGRIGRVRYLAWSFVFMIALLVVLGVGAGIGFAIHPIVGGLIATVLGIAAIVVSVQINVQRLHDIGWSGWLYLLNFVPIVGSVFPLLLLFIPGTTGANRFGAPPPPNTTAVKVLAWMWLIIPVVFGILAAISIPAYQDYVERSEMSSYEMPADGDSADYAEPTDEAAPYAEPDESMDEGDAAAEQEENESN
;
A
#
# COMPACT_ATOMS: atom_id res chain seq x y z
N MET A 1 -44.12 -29.28 -21.87
CA MET A 1 -45.15 -28.93 -20.87
C MET A 1 -44.40 -28.39 -19.67
N SER A 2 -44.52 -27.09 -19.37
CA SER A 2 -43.89 -26.49 -18.19
C SER A 2 -44.69 -26.91 -16.96
N ASP A 3 -44.16 -27.83 -16.17
CA ASP A 3 -44.82 -28.27 -14.93
C ASP A 3 -44.96 -27.08 -13.98
N ALA A 4 -46.18 -26.85 -13.50
CA ALA A 4 -46.47 -25.77 -12.58
C ALA A 4 -45.68 -25.99 -11.27
N ARG A 5 -44.80 -25.05 -10.92
CA ARG A 5 -44.07 -25.04 -9.65
C ARG A 5 -44.89 -24.31 -8.58
N TYR A 6 -44.89 -24.86 -7.38
CA TYR A 6 -45.66 -24.35 -6.24
C TYR A 6 -44.74 -23.92 -5.09
N LYS A 7 -45.24 -22.99 -4.27
CA LYS A 7 -44.64 -22.59 -2.99
C LYS A 7 -45.67 -22.74 -1.88
N ILE A 8 -45.19 -23.01 -0.67
CA ILE A 8 -46.03 -23.15 0.53
C ILE A 8 -45.84 -21.92 1.40
N VAL A 9 -46.94 -21.22 1.68
CA VAL A 9 -46.96 -19.99 2.48
C VAL A 9 -47.65 -20.27 3.81
N PHE A 10 -47.02 -19.79 4.89
CA PHE A 10 -47.52 -19.84 6.25
C PHE A 10 -47.76 -18.41 6.76
N GLU A 11 -48.94 -18.14 7.32
CA GLU A 11 -49.34 -16.79 7.74
C GLU A 11 -49.38 -16.60 9.26
N GLY A 12 -48.93 -17.61 10.03
CA GLY A 12 -49.00 -17.56 11.48
C GLY A 12 -50.34 -18.03 12.07
N GLU A 13 -51.28 -18.48 11.23
CA GLU A 13 -52.58 -19.00 11.67
C GLU A 13 -52.50 -20.47 12.12
N LEU A 14 -53.27 -20.78 13.17
CA LEU A 14 -53.36 -22.12 13.74
C LEU A 14 -54.65 -22.82 13.27
N MET A 15 -54.58 -24.13 13.11
CA MET A 15 -55.79 -24.93 12.87
C MET A 15 -56.77 -24.85 14.06
N PRO A 16 -58.08 -24.86 13.82
CA PRO A 16 -59.09 -24.82 14.89
C PRO A 16 -58.91 -26.02 15.84
N GLY A 17 -58.69 -25.72 17.12
CA GLY A 17 -58.47 -26.72 18.18
C GLY A 17 -57.00 -27.03 18.50
N ALA A 18 -56.04 -26.39 17.83
CA ALA A 18 -54.61 -26.57 18.12
C ALA A 18 -54.09 -25.51 19.13
N ALA A 19 -53.38 -25.94 20.17
CA ALA A 19 -52.73 -25.05 21.13
C ALA A 19 -51.41 -24.50 20.56
N LEU A 20 -51.19 -23.18 20.70
CA LEU A 20 -50.03 -22.47 20.13
C LEU A 20 -48.69 -23.10 20.54
N GLU A 21 -48.53 -23.47 21.81
CA GLU A 21 -47.31 -24.09 22.33
C GLU A 21 -47.04 -25.48 21.71
N THR A 22 -48.08 -26.31 21.58
CA THR A 22 -47.96 -27.65 20.97
C THR A 22 -47.60 -27.57 19.49
N VAL A 23 -48.15 -26.60 18.76
CA VAL A 23 -47.83 -26.39 17.33
C VAL A 23 -46.39 -25.94 17.15
N LYS A 24 -45.88 -25.04 18.01
CA LYS A 24 -44.47 -24.61 17.98
C LYS A 24 -43.52 -25.78 18.18
N GLU A 25 -43.78 -26.65 19.13
CA GLU A 25 -42.97 -27.86 19.36
C GLU A 25 -43.00 -28.82 18.17
N ASN A 26 -44.17 -29.04 17.59
CA ASN A 26 -44.34 -29.92 16.43
C ASN A 26 -43.61 -29.37 15.20
N LEU A 27 -43.67 -28.05 14.97
CA LEU A 27 -42.94 -27.38 13.89
C LEU A 27 -41.43 -27.41 14.12
N ALA A 28 -40.96 -27.17 15.35
CA ALA A 28 -39.54 -27.28 15.69
C ALA A 28 -38.99 -28.69 15.42
N LYS A 29 -39.75 -29.73 15.74
CA LYS A 29 -39.42 -31.13 15.43
C LYS A 29 -39.42 -31.41 13.92
N LEU A 30 -40.44 -30.93 13.20
CA LEU A 30 -40.59 -31.18 11.76
C LEU A 30 -39.48 -30.52 10.94
N PHE A 31 -39.10 -29.28 11.30
CA PHE A 31 -38.04 -28.51 10.62
C PHE A 31 -36.66 -28.69 11.23
N LYS A 32 -36.52 -29.46 12.32
CA LYS A 32 -35.27 -29.63 13.09
C LYS A 32 -34.60 -28.28 13.37
N SER A 33 -35.39 -27.30 13.80
CA SER A 33 -34.99 -25.89 13.91
C SER A 33 -35.21 -25.36 15.32
N ASP A 34 -34.45 -24.33 15.68
CA ASP A 34 -34.48 -23.70 17.01
C ASP A 34 -35.83 -23.02 17.31
N ALA A 35 -36.27 -23.07 18.57
CA ALA A 35 -37.54 -22.48 19.01
C ALA A 35 -37.68 -20.98 18.65
N SER A 36 -36.57 -20.23 18.72
CA SER A 36 -36.54 -18.80 18.36
C SER A 36 -36.82 -18.53 16.89
N LYS A 37 -36.39 -19.41 15.97
CA LYS A 37 -36.70 -19.30 14.54
C LYS A 37 -38.16 -19.61 14.28
N ILE A 38 -38.73 -20.59 14.99
CA ILE A 38 -40.15 -20.92 14.87
C ILE A 38 -41.02 -19.80 15.42
N ASP A 39 -40.64 -19.18 16.54
CA ASP A 39 -41.35 -18.02 17.10
C ASP A 39 -41.42 -16.84 16.11
N SER A 40 -40.36 -16.63 15.32
CA SER A 40 -40.34 -15.59 14.30
C SER A 40 -41.35 -15.82 13.15
N LEU A 41 -41.77 -17.07 12.91
CA LEU A 41 -42.77 -17.40 11.89
C LEU A 41 -44.20 -16.97 12.30
N PHE A 42 -44.44 -16.76 13.59
CA PHE A 42 -45.73 -16.27 14.11
C PHE A 42 -45.79 -14.73 14.18
N GLY A 43 -44.80 -14.02 13.63
CA GLY A 43 -44.73 -12.56 13.62
C GLY A 43 -45.75 -11.84 12.71
N GLY A 44 -46.78 -12.53 12.23
CA GLY A 44 -47.89 -11.95 11.46
C GLY A 44 -47.57 -11.55 10.02
N ARG A 45 -46.42 -11.95 9.47
CA ARG A 45 -46.08 -11.77 8.05
C ARG A 45 -46.14 -13.12 7.34
N PRO A 46 -46.67 -13.20 6.11
CA PRO A 46 -46.67 -14.42 5.33
C PRO A 46 -45.22 -14.83 5.00
N VAL A 47 -44.80 -16.01 5.45
CA VAL A 47 -43.47 -16.58 5.21
C VAL A 47 -43.58 -17.77 4.28
N ALA A 48 -42.76 -17.79 3.21
CA ALA A 48 -42.63 -18.96 2.34
C ALA A 48 -41.70 -19.99 2.97
N LEU A 49 -42.23 -21.15 3.38
CA LEU A 49 -41.47 -22.21 4.03
C LEU A 49 -40.61 -23.00 3.03
N LYS A 50 -41.14 -23.23 1.82
CA LYS A 50 -40.46 -23.93 0.74
C LYS A 50 -41.02 -23.47 -0.60
N ARG A 51 -40.12 -23.26 -1.57
CA ARG A 51 -40.40 -22.84 -2.94
C ARG A 51 -39.99 -23.94 -3.90
N ASP A 52 -40.42 -23.81 -5.15
CA ASP A 52 -39.98 -24.65 -6.26
C ASP A 52 -40.34 -26.14 -6.05
N LEU A 53 -41.60 -26.41 -5.71
CA LEU A 53 -42.13 -27.76 -5.48
C LEU A 53 -43.02 -28.21 -6.63
N GLU A 54 -42.94 -29.50 -6.98
CA GLU A 54 -43.92 -30.13 -7.86
C GLU A 54 -45.26 -30.32 -7.11
N GLU A 55 -46.37 -30.49 -7.84
CA GLU A 55 -47.70 -30.58 -7.25
C GLU A 55 -47.82 -31.69 -6.20
N VAL A 56 -47.31 -32.88 -6.53
CA VAL A 56 -47.34 -34.06 -5.64
C VAL A 56 -46.51 -33.85 -4.37
N GLU A 57 -45.39 -33.13 -4.48
CA GLU A 57 -44.55 -32.81 -3.33
C GLU A 57 -45.19 -31.73 -2.46
N ALA A 58 -45.75 -30.68 -3.07
CA ALA A 58 -46.43 -29.61 -2.37
C ALA A 58 -47.59 -30.15 -1.51
N ASP A 59 -48.37 -31.10 -2.02
CA ASP A 59 -49.47 -31.73 -1.28
C ASP A 59 -48.98 -32.57 -0.08
N LYS A 60 -47.84 -33.26 -0.21
CA LYS A 60 -47.21 -33.98 0.91
C LYS A 60 -46.79 -33.03 2.02
N TYR A 61 -46.18 -31.91 1.68
CA TYR A 61 -45.78 -30.89 2.66
C TYR A 61 -46.98 -30.20 3.30
N LEU A 62 -48.02 -29.89 2.53
CA LEU A 62 -49.27 -29.33 3.03
C LEU A 62 -49.90 -30.25 4.08
N ALA A 63 -50.02 -31.55 3.78
CA ALA A 63 -50.56 -32.53 4.71
C ALA A 63 -49.69 -32.71 5.97
N ALA A 64 -48.36 -32.63 5.85
CA ALA A 64 -47.46 -32.71 7.00
C ALA A 64 -47.59 -31.50 7.94
N LEU A 65 -47.74 -30.30 7.39
CA LEU A 65 -47.86 -29.06 8.15
C LEU A 65 -49.22 -28.91 8.81
N GLN A 66 -50.29 -29.34 8.14
CA GLN A 66 -51.63 -29.39 8.76
C GLN A 66 -51.69 -30.40 9.91
N ARG A 67 -51.04 -31.57 9.77
CA ARG A 67 -50.91 -32.54 10.88
C ARG A 67 -50.13 -31.98 12.07
N ALA A 68 -49.20 -31.05 11.83
CA ALA A 68 -48.49 -30.34 12.89
C ALA A 68 -49.33 -29.22 13.55
N GLY A 69 -50.51 -28.91 13.01
CA GLY A 69 -51.45 -27.91 13.53
C GLY A 69 -51.30 -26.50 12.95
N ALA A 70 -50.50 -26.35 11.89
CA ALA A 70 -50.28 -25.07 11.20
C ALA A 70 -51.22 -24.91 9.99
N GLN A 71 -51.85 -23.75 9.86
CA GLN A 71 -52.65 -23.41 8.68
C GLN A 71 -51.73 -22.89 7.58
N VAL A 72 -51.62 -23.65 6.49
CA VAL A 72 -50.73 -23.36 5.36
C VAL A 72 -51.52 -23.36 4.06
N ARG A 73 -51.12 -22.51 3.11
CA ARG A 73 -51.71 -22.45 1.77
C ARG A 73 -50.70 -22.75 0.67
N LYS A 74 -51.17 -23.41 -0.38
CA LYS A 74 -50.42 -23.68 -1.61
C LYS A 74 -50.67 -22.53 -2.59
N GLU A 75 -49.60 -21.86 -3.03
CA GLU A 75 -49.64 -20.83 -4.08
C GLU A 75 -48.78 -21.29 -5.26
N GLN A 76 -49.17 -20.97 -6.49
CA GLN A 76 -48.33 -21.20 -7.67
C GLN A 76 -47.17 -20.20 -7.67
N ASP A 77 -45.93 -20.68 -7.77
CA ASP A 77 -44.73 -19.83 -7.79
C ASP A 77 -44.47 -19.37 -9.24
N LEU A 78 -45.22 -18.36 -9.69
CA LEU A 78 -45.07 -17.74 -11.01
C LEU A 78 -43.64 -17.21 -11.26
N ALA A 79 -42.88 -16.92 -10.18
CA ALA A 79 -41.50 -16.47 -10.28
C ALA A 79 -40.52 -17.58 -10.70
N ALA A 80 -40.85 -18.85 -10.42
CA ALA A 80 -40.05 -20.01 -10.85
C ALA A 80 -40.30 -20.40 -12.31
N GLY A 81 -41.38 -19.89 -12.93
CA GLY A 81 -41.74 -20.13 -14.33
C GLY A 81 -41.05 -19.22 -15.35
N PHE A 82 -40.25 -18.23 -14.92
CA PHE A 82 -39.50 -17.37 -15.84
C PHE A 82 -38.22 -18.07 -16.32
N SER A 83 -38.37 -19.02 -17.23
CA SER A 83 -37.35 -19.25 -18.25
C SER A 83 -37.32 -18.01 -19.14
N LEU A 84 -36.14 -17.45 -19.41
CA LEU A 84 -35.98 -16.39 -20.40
C LEU A 84 -36.57 -16.89 -21.72
N VAL A 85 -37.69 -16.30 -22.14
CA VAL A 85 -38.24 -16.47 -23.48
C VAL A 85 -37.48 -15.49 -24.36
N GLU A 86 -36.71 -16.01 -25.32
CA GLU A 86 -36.17 -15.21 -26.41
C GLU A 86 -37.35 -14.61 -27.18
N THR A 87 -37.43 -13.29 -27.19
CA THR A 87 -38.42 -12.56 -27.98
C THR A 87 -38.04 -12.67 -29.46
N GLU A 88 -38.91 -13.31 -30.25
CA GLU A 88 -38.83 -13.33 -31.71
C GLU A 88 -39.13 -11.93 -32.28
N ASP A 89 -38.14 -11.03 -32.25
CA ASP A 89 -38.12 -9.83 -33.10
C ASP A 89 -37.42 -10.17 -34.43
N HIS A 90 -38.09 -10.94 -35.28
CA HIS A 90 -37.75 -11.06 -36.70
C HIS A 90 -38.96 -10.62 -37.54
N PRO A 91 -38.91 -9.46 -38.21
CA PRO A 91 -39.86 -9.15 -39.26
C PRO A 91 -39.64 -10.12 -40.44
N ASN A 92 -40.73 -10.70 -40.93
CA ASN A 92 -40.82 -11.57 -42.10
C ASN A 92 -40.10 -10.97 -43.33
N PRO A 93 -39.32 -11.72 -44.13
CA PRO A 93 -38.54 -11.18 -45.26
C PRO A 93 -39.35 -10.67 -46.47
N GLU A 94 -40.68 -10.73 -46.44
CA GLU A 94 -41.50 -10.48 -47.64
C GLU A 94 -41.99 -9.03 -47.81
N THR A 95 -41.70 -8.10 -46.90
CA THR A 95 -42.21 -6.71 -46.97
C THR A 95 -41.18 -5.63 -47.29
N LEU A 96 -39.96 -5.97 -47.71
CA LEU A 96 -38.91 -4.98 -48.03
C LEU A 96 -38.71 -4.72 -49.54
N ALA A 97 -39.53 -5.30 -50.41
CA ALA A 97 -39.49 -5.02 -51.84
C ALA A 97 -40.41 -3.84 -52.22
N ALA A 98 -40.14 -2.64 -51.69
CA ALA A 98 -40.49 -1.35 -52.29
C ALA A 98 -40.17 -0.22 -51.30
N VAL A 99 -38.96 0.35 -51.39
CA VAL A 99 -38.74 1.78 -51.68
C VAL A 99 -37.30 1.92 -52.18
N GLU A 100 -37.16 2.45 -53.38
CA GLU A 100 -35.91 2.64 -54.10
C GLU A 100 -35.08 3.85 -53.57
N SER A 101 -33.76 3.67 -53.63
CA SER A 101 -32.72 4.63 -54.04
C SER A 101 -32.80 6.12 -53.67
N GLU A 102 -31.83 6.56 -52.87
CA GLU A 102 -30.94 7.68 -53.23
C GLU A 102 -29.50 7.28 -52.90
N GLN A 103 -28.68 7.17 -53.95
CA GLN A 103 -27.26 6.84 -53.86
C GLN A 103 -26.44 8.10 -53.60
N ASP A 104 -25.81 8.19 -52.43
CA ASP A 104 -24.70 9.11 -52.16
C ASP A 104 -23.42 8.27 -52.07
N THR A 105 -22.66 8.19 -53.16
CA THR A 105 -21.43 7.37 -53.29
C THR A 105 -20.25 8.01 -52.59
N GLY A 106 -20.36 8.21 -51.28
CA GLY A 106 -19.25 8.59 -50.41
C GLY A 106 -18.68 7.36 -49.68
N THR A 107 -17.37 7.15 -49.75
CA THR A 107 -16.66 6.26 -48.82
C THR A 107 -16.56 6.94 -47.45
N MET A 108 -16.85 6.21 -46.37
CA MET A 108 -16.74 6.67 -44.99
C MET A 108 -15.93 5.67 -44.15
N THR A 109 -15.22 6.19 -43.15
CA THR A 109 -14.46 5.39 -42.21
C THR A 109 -15.28 5.16 -40.93
N CYS A 110 -15.36 3.93 -40.46
CA CYS A 110 -16.09 3.57 -39.25
C CYS A 110 -15.43 4.20 -38.00
N PRO A 111 -16.17 4.98 -37.17
CA PRO A 111 -15.61 5.66 -36.00
C PRO A 111 -15.23 4.73 -34.83
N LYS A 112 -15.59 3.44 -34.89
CA LYS A 112 -15.26 2.46 -33.84
C LYS A 112 -14.05 1.60 -34.19
N CYS A 113 -13.94 1.14 -35.43
CA CYS A 113 -12.92 0.18 -35.86
C CYS A 113 -11.96 0.68 -36.94
N GLY A 114 -12.24 1.85 -37.54
CA GLY A 114 -11.38 2.42 -38.58
C GLY A 114 -11.54 1.80 -39.97
N HIS A 115 -12.49 0.90 -40.19
CA HIS A 115 -12.71 0.27 -41.50
C HIS A 115 -13.32 1.25 -42.51
N GLU A 116 -12.77 1.32 -43.71
CA GLU A 116 -13.29 2.12 -44.83
C GLU A 116 -14.34 1.34 -45.61
N GLN A 117 -15.53 1.93 -45.76
CA GLN A 117 -16.67 1.30 -46.43
C GLN A 117 -17.51 2.35 -47.16
N ALA A 118 -18.38 1.93 -48.07
CA ALA A 118 -19.40 2.81 -48.62
C ALA A 118 -20.34 3.31 -47.51
N LYS A 119 -20.92 4.50 -47.67
CA LYS A 119 -21.87 5.07 -46.71
C LYS A 119 -23.06 4.12 -46.49
N SER A 120 -23.11 3.49 -45.33
CA SER A 120 -24.15 2.52 -44.95
C SER A 120 -24.52 2.70 -43.49
N GLY A 121 -25.78 2.41 -43.14
CA GLY A 121 -26.28 2.53 -41.77
C GLY A 121 -25.56 1.60 -40.78
N GLU A 122 -24.94 0.52 -41.27
CA GLU A 122 -24.18 -0.44 -40.48
C GLU A 122 -22.73 -0.59 -40.97
N CYS A 123 -21.83 -0.93 -40.04
CA CYS A 123 -20.44 -1.23 -40.36
C CYS A 123 -20.26 -2.70 -40.80
N GLN A 124 -19.72 -2.91 -42.00
CA GLN A 124 -19.50 -4.24 -42.58
C GLN A 124 -18.44 -5.07 -41.84
N ALA A 125 -17.53 -4.43 -41.11
CA ALA A 125 -16.46 -5.12 -40.37
C ALA A 125 -16.82 -5.41 -38.91
N CYS A 126 -17.38 -4.43 -38.17
CA CYS A 126 -17.63 -4.57 -36.73
C CYS A 126 -19.11 -4.59 -36.34
N GLY A 127 -20.02 -4.52 -37.32
CA GLY A 127 -21.46 -4.73 -37.12
C GLY A 127 -22.17 -3.63 -36.32
N ILE A 128 -21.58 -2.43 -36.18
CA ILE A 128 -22.26 -1.33 -35.47
C ILE A 128 -23.19 -0.56 -36.39
N ILE A 129 -24.31 -0.10 -35.85
CA ILE A 129 -25.17 0.90 -36.50
C ILE A 129 -24.53 2.27 -36.27
N ILE A 130 -24.02 2.89 -37.34
CA ILE A 130 -23.14 4.06 -37.26
C ILE A 130 -23.87 5.27 -36.67
N GLU A 131 -25.10 5.53 -37.10
CA GLU A 131 -25.93 6.63 -36.58
C GLU A 131 -26.19 6.50 -35.08
N LYS A 132 -26.52 5.28 -34.62
CA LYS A 132 -26.78 4.99 -33.20
C LYS A 132 -25.51 5.10 -32.35
N PHE A 133 -24.37 4.74 -32.91
CA PHE A 133 -23.07 4.88 -32.26
C PHE A 133 -22.66 6.36 -32.12
N LEU A 134 -22.86 7.16 -33.16
CA LEU A 134 -22.59 8.60 -33.14
C LEU A 134 -23.54 9.34 -32.20
N ALA A 135 -24.83 9.00 -32.19
CA ALA A 135 -25.79 9.57 -31.24
C ALA A 135 -25.41 9.27 -29.79
N ARG A 136 -24.90 8.06 -29.50
CA ARG A 136 -24.43 7.70 -28.16
C ARG A 136 -23.12 8.40 -27.78
N GLN A 137 -22.18 8.57 -28.71
CA GLN A 137 -21.00 9.40 -28.48
C GLN A 137 -21.35 10.86 -28.24
N ALA A 138 -22.31 11.42 -28.98
CA ALA A 138 -22.79 12.79 -28.77
C ALA A 138 -23.44 12.96 -27.39
N GLN A 139 -24.29 12.02 -26.97
CA GLN A 139 -24.85 12.00 -25.62
C GLN A 139 -23.78 11.89 -24.53
N LEU A 140 -22.72 11.09 -24.75
CA LEU A 140 -21.60 10.99 -23.81
C LEU A 140 -20.73 12.25 -23.80
N ALA A 141 -20.59 12.95 -24.93
CA ALA A 141 -19.89 14.23 -25.02
C ALA A 141 -20.68 15.37 -24.36
N GLU A 142 -22.00 15.34 -24.46
CA GLU A 142 -22.91 16.31 -23.85
C GLU A 142 -23.09 16.04 -22.33
N ALA A 143 -22.95 14.78 -21.91
CA ALA A 143 -22.87 14.37 -20.50
C ALA A 143 -21.45 14.45 -19.91
N ALA A 144 -20.43 14.79 -20.70
CA ALA A 144 -19.09 15.04 -20.18
C ALA A 144 -19.11 16.39 -19.44
N PRO A 145 -18.81 16.43 -18.13
CA PRO A 145 -18.91 17.66 -17.37
C PRO A 145 -17.85 18.66 -17.84
N ALA A 146 -18.29 19.81 -18.34
CA ALA A 146 -17.45 21.01 -18.34
C ALA A 146 -17.00 21.26 -16.90
N VAL A 147 -15.69 21.33 -16.70
CA VAL A 147 -15.09 21.61 -15.40
C VAL A 147 -15.49 23.02 -14.98
N ALA A 148 -16.59 23.12 -14.22
CA ALA A 148 -17.03 24.32 -13.55
C ALA A 148 -17.61 23.94 -12.19
N SER A 149 -16.96 24.48 -11.16
CA SER A 149 -17.26 24.36 -9.75
C SER A 149 -18.67 24.86 -9.38
N SER A 150 -19.53 23.97 -8.90
CA SER A 150 -20.38 24.15 -7.69
C SER A 150 -21.49 23.10 -7.67
N ALA A 151 -21.49 22.23 -6.66
CA ALA A 151 -22.48 21.16 -6.51
C ALA A 151 -23.80 21.68 -5.90
N VAL A 152 -24.84 21.73 -6.72
CA VAL A 152 -26.23 21.52 -6.28
C VAL A 152 -26.80 20.45 -7.22
N ALA A 153 -27.19 19.30 -6.65
CA ALA A 153 -27.60 18.13 -7.43
C ALA A 153 -29.00 18.32 -8.06
N PRO A 154 -29.16 18.19 -9.40
CA PRO A 154 -30.46 18.04 -10.02
C PRO A 154 -30.77 16.54 -10.21
N GLY A 155 -31.91 16.06 -9.71
CA GLY A 155 -32.48 14.77 -10.15
C GLY A 155 -32.66 13.66 -9.12
N ALA A 156 -33.07 13.94 -7.89
CA ALA A 156 -33.52 12.87 -6.99
C ALA A 156 -34.93 12.38 -7.40
N SER A 157 -35.05 11.11 -7.80
CA SER A 157 -36.35 10.48 -8.08
C SER A 157 -37.24 10.46 -6.82
N PRO A 158 -38.59 10.51 -6.94
CA PRO A 158 -39.51 10.57 -5.79
C PRO A 158 -39.43 9.41 -4.79
N TYR A 159 -38.81 8.30 -5.17
CA TYR A 159 -38.60 7.11 -4.33
C TYR A 159 -37.13 6.89 -3.95
N ALA A 160 -36.26 7.89 -4.17
CA ALA A 160 -34.87 7.81 -3.76
C ALA A 160 -34.80 7.73 -2.22
N THR A 161 -34.24 6.63 -1.71
CA THR A 161 -33.94 6.51 -0.29
C THR A 161 -33.00 7.63 0.13
N PRO A 162 -33.24 8.31 1.27
CA PRO A 162 -32.34 9.35 1.75
C PRO A 162 -30.94 8.75 1.95
N GLN A 163 -29.99 9.20 1.13
CA GLN A 163 -28.60 8.80 1.31
C GLN A 163 -28.04 9.62 2.46
N ALA A 164 -27.88 9.00 3.63
CA ALA A 164 -26.98 9.52 4.63
C ALA A 164 -25.55 9.40 4.07
N GLN A 165 -24.77 10.48 4.07
CA GLN A 165 -23.33 10.40 3.89
C GLN A 165 -22.75 9.66 5.11
N VAL A 166 -22.81 8.33 5.10
CA VAL A 166 -22.18 7.48 6.12
C VAL A 166 -20.70 7.38 5.80
N GLY A 167 -19.98 8.45 6.09
CA GLY A 167 -18.56 8.58 5.84
C GLY A 167 -18.20 10.03 5.63
N GLU A 168 -17.46 10.58 6.60
CA GLU A 168 -16.69 11.79 6.37
C GLU A 168 -15.84 11.57 5.11
N ALA A 169 -15.97 12.45 4.12
CA ALA A 169 -15.22 12.33 2.88
C ALA A 169 -13.73 12.39 3.22
N LEU A 170 -13.08 11.22 3.29
CA LEU A 170 -11.66 11.15 3.60
C LEU A 170 -10.90 11.95 2.54
N PRO A 171 -9.92 12.77 2.93
CA PRO A 171 -9.11 13.50 1.98
C PRO A 171 -8.44 12.52 1.01
N GLN A 172 -8.20 12.94 -0.23
CA GLN A 172 -7.61 12.07 -1.26
C GLN A 172 -6.24 11.52 -0.83
N TYR A 173 -5.49 12.29 -0.04
CA TYR A 173 -4.20 11.91 0.49
C TYR A 173 -4.12 12.20 1.99
N CYS A 174 -3.34 11.39 2.71
CA CYS A 174 -3.06 11.68 4.12
C CYS A 174 -2.03 12.81 4.27
N GLU A 175 -2.16 13.57 5.34
CA GLU A 175 -1.14 14.52 5.78
C GLU A 175 0.09 13.76 6.30
N LEU A 176 1.29 14.27 6.00
CA LEU A 176 2.55 13.67 6.45
C LEU A 176 2.94 14.29 7.78
N ARG A 177 3.12 13.45 8.80
CA ARG A 177 3.52 13.87 10.15
C ARG A 177 4.84 13.23 10.53
N PRO A 178 5.99 13.87 10.24
CA PRO A 178 7.31 13.28 10.47
C PRO A 178 7.57 12.86 11.93
N PHE A 179 7.02 13.62 12.88
CA PHE A 179 7.13 13.37 14.32
C PHE A 179 5.78 12.96 14.94
N GLY A 180 4.93 12.31 14.14
CA GLY A 180 3.66 11.77 14.59
C GLY A 180 3.69 10.26 14.73
N ILE A 181 2.79 9.73 15.56
CA ILE A 181 2.42 8.31 15.58
C ILE A 181 1.21 8.02 14.66
N THR A 182 0.52 9.08 14.22
CA THR A 182 -0.62 9.00 13.30
C THR A 182 -0.17 9.33 11.89
N GLY A 183 -0.77 8.64 10.91
CA GLY A 183 -0.42 8.79 9.51
C GLY A 183 0.19 7.52 8.91
N ARG A 184 0.44 7.60 7.62
CA ARG A 184 0.90 6.49 6.78
C ARG A 184 2.05 6.95 5.90
N ILE A 185 3.09 6.12 5.80
CA ILE A 185 4.20 6.36 4.88
C ILE A 185 4.45 5.15 3.98
N GLY A 186 4.52 5.41 2.67
CA GLY A 186 4.88 4.40 1.68
C GLY A 186 6.34 3.96 1.77
N ARG A 187 6.67 2.80 1.19
CA ARG A 187 8.03 2.20 1.22
C ARG A 187 9.16 3.14 0.80
N VAL A 188 8.95 3.95 -0.24
CA VAL A 188 9.98 4.87 -0.76
C VAL A 188 10.24 6.00 0.23
N ARG A 189 9.18 6.57 0.83
CA ARG A 189 9.32 7.58 1.88
C ARG A 189 9.94 7.00 3.15
N TYR A 190 9.55 5.78 3.52
CA TYR A 190 10.16 5.07 4.64
C TYR A 190 11.68 4.94 4.47
N LEU A 191 12.15 4.56 3.28
CA LEU A 191 13.58 4.52 2.96
C LEU A 191 14.24 5.89 3.05
N ALA A 192 13.67 6.90 2.40
CA ALA A 192 14.22 8.25 2.40
C ALA A 192 14.30 8.86 3.81
N TRP A 193 13.25 8.69 4.63
CA TRP A 193 13.23 9.20 5.99
C TRP A 193 14.17 8.42 6.90
N SER A 194 14.26 7.10 6.75
CA SER A 194 15.24 6.28 7.48
C SER A 194 16.67 6.68 7.15
N PHE A 195 16.94 7.07 5.90
CA PHE A 195 18.25 7.58 5.49
C PHE A 195 18.60 8.92 6.11
N VAL A 196 17.70 9.89 6.00
CA VAL A 196 17.90 11.21 6.62
C VAL A 196 18.06 11.07 8.14
N PHE A 197 17.24 10.23 8.76
CA PHE A 197 17.34 9.92 10.18
C PHE A 197 18.69 9.28 10.54
N MET A 198 19.17 8.31 9.75
CA MET A 198 20.47 7.67 9.99
C MET A 198 21.63 8.67 9.87
N ILE A 199 21.64 9.53 8.86
CA ILE A 199 22.65 10.59 8.74
C ILE A 199 22.58 11.56 9.93
N ALA A 200 21.38 12.04 10.25
CA ALA A 200 21.18 12.94 11.38
C ALA A 200 21.64 12.30 12.70
N LEU A 201 21.36 11.00 12.90
CA LEU A 201 21.80 10.24 14.06
C LEU A 201 23.32 10.16 14.15
N LEU A 202 24.01 9.85 13.04
CA LEU A 202 25.48 9.79 12.99
C LEU A 202 26.10 11.15 13.33
N VAL A 203 25.57 12.25 12.79
CA VAL A 203 26.07 13.60 13.07
C VAL A 203 25.80 13.98 14.53
N VAL A 204 24.58 13.78 15.01
CA VAL A 204 24.16 14.18 16.36
C VAL A 204 24.87 13.37 17.44
N LEU A 205 24.98 12.04 17.29
CA LEU A 205 25.75 11.22 18.23
C LEU A 205 27.25 11.44 18.08
N GLY A 206 27.78 11.45 16.85
CA GLY A 206 29.21 11.60 16.61
C GLY A 206 29.76 12.93 17.13
N VAL A 207 29.11 14.04 16.81
CA VAL A 207 29.51 15.37 17.28
C VAL A 207 29.07 15.61 18.72
N GLY A 208 27.79 15.38 19.02
CA GLY A 208 27.22 15.70 20.33
C GLY A 208 27.80 14.84 21.46
N ALA A 209 27.80 13.52 21.30
CA ALA A 209 28.43 12.65 22.29
C ALA A 209 29.96 12.75 22.23
N GLY A 210 30.55 12.91 21.04
CA GLY A 210 32.00 13.06 20.88
C GLY A 210 32.58 14.24 21.65
N ILE A 211 31.94 15.42 21.60
CA ILE A 211 32.30 16.58 22.42
C ILE A 211 32.19 16.23 23.91
N GLY A 212 31.11 15.56 24.32
CA GLY A 212 30.93 15.12 25.70
C GLY A 212 32.04 14.18 26.18
N PHE A 213 32.45 13.21 25.35
CA PHE A 213 33.56 12.29 25.64
C PHE A 213 34.92 13.00 25.70
N ALA A 214 35.13 14.02 24.87
CA ALA A 214 36.35 14.84 24.91
C ALA A 214 36.48 15.63 26.22
N ILE A 215 35.36 16.00 26.85
CA ILE A 215 35.35 16.69 28.14
C ILE A 215 35.49 15.69 29.29
N HIS A 216 34.61 14.68 29.36
CA HIS A 216 34.62 13.68 30.40
C HIS A 216 33.82 12.42 30.00
N PRO A 217 34.32 11.19 30.26
CA PRO A 217 33.68 9.97 29.81
C PRO A 217 32.24 9.79 30.32
N ILE A 218 31.97 10.13 31.59
CA ILE A 218 30.61 10.05 32.16
C ILE A 218 29.66 11.04 31.48
N VAL A 219 30.13 12.26 31.17
CA VAL A 219 29.31 13.30 30.53
C VAL A 219 28.96 12.90 29.10
N GLY A 220 29.95 12.41 28.34
CA GLY A 220 29.73 11.84 27.01
C GLY A 220 28.72 10.69 27.03
N GLY A 221 28.85 9.76 27.98
CA GLY A 221 27.92 8.65 28.14
C GLY A 221 26.48 9.08 28.45
N LEU A 222 26.28 10.07 29.33
CA LEU A 222 24.95 10.60 29.63
C LEU A 222 24.31 11.30 28.42
N ILE A 223 25.08 12.14 27.72
CA ILE A 223 24.62 12.81 26.49
C ILE A 223 24.25 11.78 25.43
N ALA A 224 25.11 10.78 25.18
CA ALA A 224 24.85 9.70 24.25
C ALA A 224 23.56 8.94 24.58
N THR A 225 23.31 8.68 25.87
CA THR A 225 22.12 7.97 26.33
C THR A 225 20.85 8.78 26.05
N VAL A 226 20.85 10.07 26.38
CA VAL A 226 19.69 10.96 26.14
C VAL A 226 19.40 11.08 24.64
N LEU A 227 20.43 11.32 23.83
CA LEU A 227 20.31 11.39 22.37
C LEU A 227 19.84 10.05 21.78
N GLY A 228 20.32 8.93 22.31
CA GLY A 228 19.92 7.59 21.92
C GLY A 228 18.44 7.31 22.20
N ILE A 229 17.93 7.71 23.37
CA ILE A 229 16.49 7.59 23.71
C ILE A 229 15.65 8.43 22.74
N ALA A 230 16.03 9.68 22.47
CA ALA A 230 15.33 10.53 21.51
C ALA A 230 15.32 9.90 20.10
N ALA A 231 16.45 9.33 19.67
CA ALA A 231 16.57 8.61 18.40
C ALA A 231 15.65 7.38 18.35
N ILE A 232 15.57 6.59 19.42
CA ILE A 232 14.65 5.44 19.51
C ILE A 232 13.21 5.91 19.31
N VAL A 233 12.80 7.01 19.95
CA VAL A 233 11.44 7.55 19.80
C VAL A 233 11.15 7.93 18.35
N VAL A 234 12.06 8.59 17.65
CA VAL A 234 11.89 8.94 16.22
C VAL A 234 11.86 7.68 15.34
N SER A 235 12.75 6.72 15.60
CA SER A 235 12.78 5.44 14.88
C SER A 235 11.46 4.67 15.02
N VAL A 236 10.92 4.58 16.25
CA VAL A 236 9.62 3.94 16.50
C VAL A 236 8.51 4.65 15.72
N GLN A 237 8.48 5.98 15.71
CA GLN A 237 7.45 6.75 14.98
C GLN A 237 7.46 6.45 13.47
N ILE A 238 8.63 6.46 12.84
CA ILE A 238 8.77 6.14 11.40
C ILE A 238 8.28 4.71 11.12
N ASN A 239 8.68 3.74 11.93
CA ASN A 239 8.29 2.34 11.72
C ASN A 239 6.80 2.08 11.99
N VAL A 240 6.20 2.74 12.98
CA VAL A 240 4.76 2.67 13.25
C VAL A 240 3.95 3.22 12.07
N GLN A 241 4.34 4.38 11.53
CA GLN A 241 3.68 4.93 10.33
C GLN A 241 3.81 4.03 9.10
N ARG A 242 4.92 3.28 8.99
CA ARG A 242 5.10 2.28 7.93
C ARG A 242 4.21 1.06 8.12
N LEU A 243 4.06 0.58 9.36
CA LEU A 243 3.12 -0.50 9.69
C LEU A 243 1.67 -0.10 9.39
N HIS A 244 1.30 1.14 9.71
CA HIS A 244 -0.01 1.70 9.38
C HIS A 244 -0.27 1.75 7.87
N ASP A 245 0.76 1.96 7.04
CA ASP A 245 0.60 1.94 5.58
C ASP A 245 0.26 0.55 5.04
N ILE A 246 0.80 -0.50 5.67
CA ILE A 246 0.49 -1.91 5.39
C ILE A 246 -0.90 -2.29 5.96
N GLY A 247 -1.43 -1.50 6.89
CA GLY A 247 -2.71 -1.77 7.58
C GLY A 247 -2.55 -2.61 8.84
N TRP A 248 -1.33 -2.72 9.36
CA TRP A 248 -0.95 -3.46 10.56
C TRP A 248 -0.85 -2.57 11.79
N SER A 249 -0.92 -3.14 12.99
CA SER A 249 -0.77 -2.38 14.24
C SER A 249 0.68 -1.99 14.50
N GLY A 250 0.91 -0.80 15.04
CA GLY A 250 2.26 -0.33 15.43
C GLY A 250 2.95 -1.21 16.48
N TRP A 251 2.17 -1.93 17.30
CA TRP A 251 2.67 -2.88 18.30
C TRP A 251 3.53 -4.00 17.70
N LEU A 252 3.34 -4.36 16.43
CA LEU A 252 4.17 -5.36 15.76
C LEU A 252 5.63 -4.91 15.62
N TYR A 253 5.94 -3.62 15.80
CA TYR A 253 7.32 -3.15 15.85
C TYR A 253 8.13 -3.77 17.01
N LEU A 254 7.47 -4.22 18.08
CA LEU A 254 8.13 -4.92 19.19
C LEU A 254 8.76 -6.25 18.76
N LEU A 255 8.38 -6.82 17.62
CA LEU A 255 9.01 -8.02 17.05
C LEU A 255 10.50 -7.78 16.72
N ASN A 256 10.94 -6.53 16.61
CA ASN A 256 12.34 -6.18 16.41
C ASN A 256 13.24 -6.59 17.60
N PHE A 257 12.66 -6.78 18.80
CA PHE A 257 13.39 -7.26 19.99
C PHE A 257 13.61 -8.77 20.02
N VAL A 258 13.02 -9.53 19.09
CA VAL A 258 13.22 -10.98 18.98
C VAL A 258 14.38 -11.22 17.99
N PRO A 259 15.51 -11.86 18.35
CA PRO A 259 16.72 -11.85 17.51
C PRO A 259 16.54 -12.31 16.05
N ILE A 260 15.92 -13.48 15.85
CA ILE A 260 15.72 -14.04 14.51
C ILE A 260 14.61 -13.27 13.77
N VAL A 261 13.48 -13.03 14.43
CA VAL A 261 12.34 -12.36 13.80
C VAL A 261 12.66 -10.89 13.50
N GLY A 262 13.35 -10.22 14.40
CA GLY A 262 13.74 -8.81 14.32
C GLY A 262 14.81 -8.52 13.26
N SER A 263 15.63 -9.49 12.88
CA SER A 263 16.51 -9.33 11.71
C SER A 263 15.75 -9.40 10.38
N VAL A 264 14.71 -10.24 10.30
CA VAL A 264 13.89 -10.42 9.08
C VAL A 264 12.78 -9.37 8.96
N PHE A 265 12.21 -8.92 10.08
CA PHE A 265 11.03 -8.05 10.11
C PHE A 265 11.22 -6.69 9.41
N PRO A 266 12.33 -5.94 9.61
CA PRO A 266 12.62 -4.72 8.85
C PRO A 266 12.71 -4.96 7.33
N LEU A 267 13.21 -6.13 6.90
CA LEU A 267 13.23 -6.51 5.49
C LEU A 267 11.82 -6.72 4.95
N LEU A 268 10.93 -7.33 5.75
CA LEU A 268 9.51 -7.45 5.38
C LEU A 268 8.86 -6.07 5.18
N LEU A 269 9.12 -5.12 6.09
CA LEU A 269 8.63 -3.73 5.97
C LEU A 269 9.09 -3.03 4.69
N LEU A 270 10.27 -3.40 4.18
CA LEU A 270 10.85 -2.87 2.94
C LEU A 270 10.16 -3.44 1.69
N PHE A 271 9.94 -4.75 1.63
CA PHE A 271 9.44 -5.42 0.42
C PHE A 271 7.91 -5.42 0.30
N ILE A 272 7.18 -5.47 1.41
CA ILE A 272 5.71 -5.57 1.38
C ILE A 272 5.10 -4.25 0.87
N PRO A 273 4.27 -4.25 -0.20
CA PRO A 273 3.59 -3.04 -0.64
C PRO A 273 2.57 -2.55 0.40
N GLY A 274 2.41 -1.24 0.51
CA GLY A 274 1.34 -0.64 1.31
C GLY A 274 -0.02 -0.74 0.63
N THR A 275 -1.08 -0.46 1.39
CA THR A 275 -2.46 -0.45 0.87
C THR A 275 -2.68 0.73 -0.10
N THR A 276 -3.27 0.45 -1.28
CA THR A 276 -3.50 1.45 -2.34
C THR A 276 -4.69 2.38 -2.06
N GLY A 277 -5.67 1.91 -1.30
CA GLY A 277 -6.85 2.67 -0.89
C GLY A 277 -6.77 3.23 0.53
N ALA A 278 -7.87 3.82 0.99
CA ALA A 278 -8.05 4.15 2.39
C ALA A 278 -8.04 2.88 3.25
N ASN A 279 -7.36 2.94 4.39
CA ASN A 279 -7.35 1.86 5.38
C ASN A 279 -7.78 2.41 6.75
N ARG A 280 -7.76 1.58 7.80
CA ARG A 280 -8.16 1.99 9.17
C ARG A 280 -7.37 3.17 9.75
N PHE A 281 -6.19 3.47 9.19
CA PHE A 281 -5.29 4.54 9.61
C PHE A 281 -5.39 5.79 8.71
N GLY A 282 -6.29 5.78 7.73
CA GLY A 282 -6.61 6.93 6.89
C GLY A 282 -6.33 6.73 5.40
N ALA A 283 -6.38 7.85 4.69
CA ALA A 283 -6.16 7.97 3.25
C ALA A 283 -4.75 7.50 2.82
N PRO A 284 -4.56 7.14 1.54
CA PRO A 284 -3.24 6.73 1.04
C PRO A 284 -2.23 7.89 1.10
N PRO A 285 -0.91 7.58 1.19
CA PRO A 285 0.13 8.59 1.18
C PRO A 285 0.20 9.33 -0.16
N PRO A 286 0.57 10.63 -0.15
CA PRO A 286 0.68 11.42 -1.38
C PRO A 286 1.82 10.92 -2.27
N PRO A 287 1.78 11.20 -3.59
CA PRO A 287 2.81 10.77 -4.52
C PRO A 287 4.21 11.27 -4.10
N ASN A 288 5.23 10.46 -4.41
CA ASN A 288 6.61 10.74 -4.02
C ASN A 288 7.29 11.68 -5.01
N THR A 289 7.96 12.71 -4.49
CA THR A 289 8.78 13.63 -5.28
C THR A 289 10.06 12.95 -5.77
N THR A 290 10.74 13.54 -6.76
CA THR A 290 12.03 13.06 -7.28
C THR A 290 13.10 13.01 -6.19
N ALA A 291 13.18 14.04 -5.36
CA ALA A 291 14.12 14.09 -4.22
C ALA A 291 13.95 12.89 -3.27
N VAL A 292 12.72 12.52 -2.93
CA VAL A 292 12.44 11.36 -2.06
C VAL A 292 12.92 10.06 -2.71
N LYS A 293 12.76 9.92 -4.04
CA LYS A 293 13.26 8.75 -4.77
C LYS A 293 14.79 8.70 -4.76
N VAL A 294 15.46 9.84 -4.97
CA VAL A 294 16.93 9.93 -4.92
C VAL A 294 17.45 9.51 -3.55
N LEU A 295 16.88 10.05 -2.46
CA LEU A 295 17.26 9.68 -1.09
C LEU A 295 17.04 8.18 -0.80
N ALA A 296 15.94 7.61 -1.29
CA ALA A 296 15.67 6.18 -1.15
C ALA A 296 16.70 5.31 -1.89
N TRP A 297 17.12 5.73 -3.09
CA TRP A 297 18.19 5.03 -3.84
C TRP A 297 19.55 5.18 -3.18
N MET A 298 19.89 6.36 -2.66
CA MET A 298 21.11 6.59 -1.89
C MET A 298 21.19 5.66 -0.68
N TRP A 299 20.09 5.47 0.04
CA TRP A 299 20.02 4.54 1.18
C TRP A 299 20.39 3.11 0.81
N LEU A 300 20.03 2.66 -0.41
CA LEU A 300 20.36 1.31 -0.89
C LEU A 300 21.78 1.22 -1.42
N ILE A 301 22.23 2.22 -2.18
CA ILE A 301 23.50 2.17 -2.91
C ILE A 301 24.69 2.43 -1.97
N ILE A 302 24.59 3.41 -1.07
CA ILE A 302 25.72 3.83 -0.24
C ILE A 302 26.26 2.70 0.65
N PRO A 303 25.42 1.95 1.40
CA PRO A 303 25.92 0.84 2.22
C PRO A 303 26.51 -0.29 1.38
N VAL A 304 25.98 -0.52 0.18
CA VAL A 304 26.52 -1.54 -0.75
C VAL A 304 27.91 -1.14 -1.24
N VAL A 305 28.08 0.10 -1.70
CA VAL A 305 29.38 0.64 -2.15
C VAL A 305 30.38 0.63 -1.00
N PHE A 306 29.98 1.12 0.18
CA PHE A 306 30.84 1.13 1.35
C PHE A 306 31.22 -0.28 1.80
N GLY A 307 30.28 -1.23 1.76
CA GLY A 307 30.53 -2.63 2.09
C GLY A 307 31.50 -3.31 1.13
N ILE A 308 31.40 -3.04 -0.17
CA ILE A 308 32.36 -3.55 -1.17
C ILE A 308 33.75 -2.96 -0.93
N LEU A 309 33.84 -1.65 -0.71
CA LEU A 309 35.12 -1.00 -0.41
C LEU A 309 35.75 -1.60 0.86
N ALA A 310 34.98 -1.75 1.94
CA ALA A 310 35.43 -2.33 3.19
C ALA A 310 35.92 -3.78 3.01
N ALA A 311 35.20 -4.59 2.22
CA ALA A 311 35.59 -5.98 1.95
C ALA A 311 36.93 -6.10 1.21
N ILE A 312 37.31 -5.09 0.42
CA ILE A 312 38.60 -5.04 -0.28
C ILE A 312 39.68 -4.41 0.61
N SER A 313 39.36 -3.30 1.29
CA SER A 313 40.34 -2.50 2.02
C SER A 313 40.74 -3.11 3.35
N ILE A 314 39.82 -3.77 4.07
CA ILE A 314 40.11 -4.37 5.39
C ILE A 314 41.17 -5.46 5.29
N PRO A 315 41.06 -6.50 4.42
CA PRO A 315 42.09 -7.54 4.34
C PRO A 315 43.42 -6.97 3.85
N ALA A 316 43.41 -6.05 2.88
CA ALA A 316 44.63 -5.39 2.41
C ALA A 316 45.33 -4.58 3.52
N TYR A 317 44.56 -3.92 4.38
CA TYR A 317 45.10 -3.21 5.55
C TYR A 317 45.60 -4.17 6.63
N GLN A 318 44.89 -5.27 6.88
CA GLN A 318 45.33 -6.31 7.82
C GLN A 318 46.67 -6.92 7.39
N ASP A 319 46.80 -7.32 6.12
CA ASP A 319 48.04 -7.85 5.55
C ASP A 319 49.21 -6.84 5.68
N TYR A 320 48.92 -5.55 5.48
CA TYR A 320 49.90 -4.48 5.64
C TYR A 320 50.37 -4.36 7.09
N VAL A 321 49.43 -4.37 8.05
CA VAL A 321 49.76 -4.26 9.49
C VAL A 321 50.59 -5.47 9.93
N GLU A 322 50.19 -6.69 9.60
CA GLU A 322 50.94 -7.91 9.94
C GLU A 322 52.38 -7.88 9.39
N ARG A 323 52.55 -7.43 8.14
CA ARG A 323 53.89 -7.26 7.54
C ARG A 323 54.70 -6.18 8.26
N SER A 324 54.07 -5.08 8.66
CA SER A 324 54.76 -4.00 9.39
C SER A 324 55.19 -4.44 10.79
N GLU A 325 54.38 -5.25 11.48
CA GLU A 325 54.74 -5.83 12.78
C GLU A 325 55.87 -6.85 12.65
N MET A 326 55.85 -7.72 11.64
CA MET A 326 56.93 -8.69 11.39
C MET A 326 58.26 -7.99 11.07
N SER A 327 58.24 -6.96 10.23
CA SER A 327 59.43 -6.14 9.93
C SER A 327 59.99 -5.41 11.15
N SER A 328 59.15 -5.11 12.15
CA SER A 328 59.61 -4.47 13.39
C SER A 328 60.32 -5.44 14.35
N TYR A 329 60.10 -6.75 14.19
CA TYR A 329 60.73 -7.79 15.01
C TYR A 329 62.01 -8.37 14.38
N GLU A 330 62.15 -8.32 13.05
CA GLU A 330 63.37 -8.76 12.32
C GLU A 330 64.53 -7.76 12.36
N MET A 331 64.60 -6.87 13.36
CA MET A 331 65.81 -6.07 13.59
C MET A 331 67.00 -7.03 13.79
N PRO A 332 68.08 -6.93 12.99
CA PRO A 332 69.19 -7.87 13.09
C PRO A 332 69.78 -7.83 14.48
N ALA A 333 69.94 -8.99 15.11
CA ALA A 333 70.72 -9.17 16.33
C ALA A 333 72.23 -9.13 16.02
N ASP A 334 72.62 -8.19 15.16
CA ASP A 334 73.97 -8.03 14.61
C ASP A 334 74.59 -6.79 15.26
N GLY A 335 74.42 -6.68 16.58
CA GLY A 335 75.33 -5.93 17.42
C GLY A 335 76.57 -6.78 17.64
N ASP A 336 77.40 -6.87 16.61
CA ASP A 336 78.78 -7.29 16.76
C ASP A 336 79.38 -6.46 17.90
N SER A 337 79.94 -7.14 18.88
CA SER A 337 80.57 -6.55 20.06
C SER A 337 81.83 -5.80 19.63
N ALA A 338 81.67 -4.58 19.11
CA ALA A 338 82.74 -3.63 18.96
C ALA A 338 83.02 -3.00 20.33
N ASP A 339 83.93 -3.67 21.05
CA ASP A 339 84.92 -3.11 21.96
C ASP A 339 84.81 -1.59 22.21
N TYR A 340 84.18 -1.21 23.33
CA TYR A 340 84.34 0.12 23.90
C TYR A 340 85.69 0.17 24.62
N ALA A 341 86.77 0.38 23.86
CA ALA A 341 88.01 0.86 24.43
C ALA A 341 87.80 2.32 24.86
N GLU A 342 87.86 2.58 26.18
CA GLU A 342 87.95 3.92 26.75
C GLU A 342 89.10 4.71 26.09
N PRO A 343 88.86 5.90 25.54
CA PRO A 343 89.94 6.83 25.25
C PRO A 343 90.34 7.50 26.56
N THR A 344 91.52 7.14 27.07
CA THR A 344 92.18 7.83 28.17
C THR A 344 92.45 9.29 27.83
N ASP A 345 92.24 10.14 28.83
CA ASP A 345 92.57 11.57 28.89
C ASP A 345 93.89 11.93 28.18
N GLU A 346 93.80 12.76 27.14
CA GLU A 346 94.89 13.67 26.78
C GLU A 346 94.32 15.03 26.38
N ALA A 347 94.84 16.06 27.06
CA ALA A 347 94.29 17.39 27.11
C ALA A 347 94.77 18.32 25.98
N ALA A 348 93.89 19.31 25.69
CA ALA A 348 94.16 20.69 25.24
C ALA A 348 94.19 20.99 23.72
N PRO A 349 93.99 22.26 23.29
CA PRO A 349 93.24 23.38 23.90
C PRO A 349 92.18 24.01 22.96
N TYR A 350 91.29 24.80 23.57
CA TYR A 350 90.23 25.60 22.96
C TYR A 350 90.74 26.60 21.90
N ALA A 351 90.03 26.69 20.77
CA ALA A 351 90.11 27.79 19.81
C ALA A 351 88.71 28.42 19.66
N GLU A 352 88.66 29.74 19.84
CA GLU A 352 87.47 30.60 19.85
C GLU A 352 86.75 30.65 18.49
N PRO A 353 85.43 30.91 18.44
CA PRO A 353 84.74 31.24 17.21
C PRO A 353 84.89 32.73 16.86
N ASP A 354 85.36 33.01 15.64
CA ASP A 354 85.44 34.34 15.03
C ASP A 354 84.02 34.81 14.64
N GLU A 355 83.47 35.73 15.45
CA GLU A 355 82.35 36.59 15.07
C GLU A 355 82.89 37.78 14.29
N SER A 356 82.79 37.74 12.96
CA SER A 356 82.83 38.95 12.13
C SER A 356 81.46 39.24 11.54
N MET A 357 80.90 40.33 12.06
CA MET A 357 79.80 41.12 11.52
C MET A 357 80.02 41.45 10.04
N ASP A 358 78.96 41.37 9.24
CA ASP A 358 78.78 42.32 8.13
C ASP A 358 77.32 42.80 8.11
N GLU A 359 77.19 44.12 8.19
CA GLU A 359 75.96 44.91 8.18
C GLU A 359 75.59 45.28 6.74
N GLY A 360 74.29 45.39 6.46
CA GLY A 360 73.75 46.08 5.28
C GLY A 360 73.32 45.09 4.19
N ASP A 361 72.07 45.04 3.75
CA ASP A 361 71.31 46.17 3.23
C ASP A 361 69.82 45.80 3.16
N ALA A 362 68.99 46.78 3.48
CA ALA A 362 67.55 46.74 3.34
C ALA A 362 67.14 47.70 2.21
N ALA A 363 66.64 47.16 1.10
CA ALA A 363 65.81 47.86 0.11
C ALA A 363 65.20 46.79 -0.82
N ALA A 364 63.89 46.53 -0.72
CA ALA A 364 62.87 47.13 -1.58
C ALA A 364 62.78 46.45 -2.95
N GLU A 365 61.71 45.67 -3.17
CA GLU A 365 60.91 45.72 -4.41
C GLU A 365 59.64 44.85 -4.23
N GLN A 366 58.51 45.54 -4.18
CA GLN A 366 57.20 45.02 -4.58
C GLN A 366 57.20 44.96 -6.11
N GLU A 367 56.74 43.86 -6.72
CA GLU A 367 55.85 43.91 -7.89
C GLU A 367 55.33 42.52 -8.27
N GLU A 368 54.01 42.49 -8.49
CA GLU A 368 53.25 41.66 -9.44
C GLU A 368 53.46 40.14 -9.51
N ASN A 369 52.40 39.39 -9.19
CA ASN A 369 51.92 38.38 -10.14
C ASN A 369 50.42 38.10 -9.94
N GLU A 370 49.58 38.82 -10.70
CA GLU A 370 48.27 38.36 -11.13
C GLU A 370 48.42 37.47 -12.38
N SER A 371 47.52 36.49 -12.49
CA SER A 371 47.19 35.69 -13.68
C SER A 371 48.09 34.48 -14.03
N ASN A 372 47.57 33.28 -13.75
CA ASN A 372 47.08 32.39 -14.80
C ASN A 372 46.05 31.38 -14.25
#